data_AF-A0A536WR59-F1
#
_entry.id   AF-A0A536WR59-F1
#
_cell.length_a   1.000
_cell.length_b   1.000
_cell.length_c   1.000
_cell.angle_alpha   90.00
_cell.angle_beta   90.00
_cell.angle_gamma   90.00
#
_symmetry.space_group_name_H-M   'P 1'
#
loop_
_entity.id
_entity.type
_entity.pdbx_description
1 polymer ?
#
loop_
_entity_poly.entity_id
_entity_poly.type
_entity_poly.pdbx_seq_one_letter_code
_entity_poly.pdbx_strand_id
1 'polypeptide(L)'
;MMRGISTLRSCATLCLMVALLAWNGPAGAAKASECTKIGVCFCVNQDLKITIDGKVANFRQLIVEQHKKGKAVGYLSVPLSPAGGGYMKVNMEVAENAKAAVEKRFGADFAWILNPGTVDANLPGGGGSDYMLMWTSLLEGPNGLGEDFDFVYFVGPQDFARYFELDGTSDMTKIDQFYDKRLKSDPEFEKATQ
;
A
#
# COMPACT_ATOMS: atom_id res chain seq x y z
N MET A 1 67.39 -55.70 -28.97
CA MET A 1 66.92 -57.07 -29.23
C MET A 1 66.21 -57.53 -27.97
N MET A 2 64.88 -57.57 -27.94
CA MET A 2 64.04 -58.41 -27.06
C MET A 2 62.57 -57.99 -27.21
N ARG A 3 61.76 -58.93 -27.69
CA ARG A 3 60.29 -58.93 -27.62
C ARG A 3 59.89 -59.38 -26.20
N GLY A 4 58.75 -58.90 -25.70
CA GLY A 4 57.85 -59.79 -24.95
C GLY A 4 57.03 -59.21 -23.79
N ILE A 5 55.70 -59.22 -23.99
CA ILE A 5 54.67 -59.86 -23.13
C ILE A 5 53.94 -59.00 -22.05
N SER A 6 52.59 -58.98 -22.21
CA SER A 6 51.51 -58.91 -21.20
C SER A 6 51.28 -57.55 -20.49
N THR A 7 50.08 -57.12 -20.08
CA THR A 7 48.81 -57.80 -19.77
C THR A 7 47.65 -56.78 -19.71
N LEU A 8 46.43 -57.27 -19.96
CA LEU A 8 45.11 -56.70 -19.65
C LEU A 8 45.00 -55.81 -18.39
N ARG A 9 44.17 -54.76 -18.45
CA ARG A 9 42.99 -54.60 -17.56
C ARG A 9 42.11 -53.41 -17.98
N SER A 10 40.91 -53.72 -18.46
CA SER A 10 39.77 -52.80 -18.55
C SER A 10 39.35 -52.36 -17.15
N CYS A 11 39.05 -51.07 -16.96
CA CYS A 11 38.28 -50.59 -15.81
C CYS A 11 37.15 -49.70 -16.34
N ALA A 12 35.93 -50.15 -16.09
CA ALA A 12 34.68 -49.55 -16.54
C ALA A 12 34.44 -48.21 -15.85
N THR A 13 34.09 -47.18 -16.62
CA THR A 13 33.69 -45.86 -16.11
C THR A 13 32.17 -45.86 -15.91
N LEU A 14 31.75 -45.83 -14.65
CA LEU A 14 30.35 -45.75 -14.23
C LEU A 14 29.85 -44.30 -14.41
N CYS A 15 28.87 -44.09 -15.29
CA CYS A 15 28.16 -42.81 -15.43
C CYS A 15 27.26 -42.59 -14.20
N LEU A 16 27.57 -41.61 -13.35
CA LEU A 16 26.61 -41.05 -12.40
C LEU A 16 25.77 -39.99 -13.12
N MET A 17 24.52 -40.31 -13.47
CA MET A 17 23.50 -39.30 -13.74
C MET A 17 23.01 -38.74 -12.40
N VAL A 18 23.36 -37.49 -12.11
CA VAL A 18 22.76 -36.74 -11.00
C VAL A 18 21.39 -36.24 -11.48
N ALA A 19 20.33 -36.82 -10.92
CA ALA A 19 18.96 -36.34 -11.09
C ALA A 19 18.81 -34.98 -10.39
N LEU A 20 18.76 -33.90 -11.17
CA LEU A 20 18.29 -32.60 -10.71
C LEU A 20 16.78 -32.71 -10.45
N LEU A 21 16.41 -33.01 -9.21
CA LEU A 21 15.06 -32.79 -8.71
C LEU A 21 14.82 -31.28 -8.72
N ALA A 22 14.07 -30.81 -9.72
CA ALA A 22 13.57 -29.44 -9.77
C ALA A 22 12.69 -29.20 -8.53
N TRP A 23 13.22 -28.44 -7.60
CA TRP A 23 12.47 -27.91 -6.47
C TRP A 23 11.49 -26.87 -7.02
N ASN A 24 10.27 -27.29 -7.34
CA ASN A 24 9.16 -26.38 -7.62
C ASN A 24 8.72 -25.73 -6.30
N GLY A 25 9.56 -24.86 -5.74
CA GLY A 25 9.09 -23.87 -4.78
C GLY A 25 8.10 -22.94 -5.48
N PRO A 26 7.10 -22.39 -4.78
CA PRO A 26 6.28 -21.34 -5.36
C PRO A 26 7.21 -20.23 -5.84
N ALA A 27 7.15 -19.91 -7.13
CA ALA A 27 7.90 -18.80 -7.69
C ALA A 27 7.42 -17.52 -6.99
N GLY A 28 8.22 -17.02 -6.05
CA GLY A 28 7.97 -15.70 -5.48
C GLY A 28 7.99 -14.67 -6.60
N ALA A 29 7.00 -13.78 -6.64
CA ALA A 29 6.94 -12.74 -7.64
C ALA A 29 8.27 -11.97 -7.69
N ALA A 30 8.78 -11.75 -8.90
CA ALA A 30 10.07 -11.09 -9.10
C ALA A 30 10.06 -9.72 -8.43
N LYS A 31 11.14 -9.41 -7.71
CA LYS A 31 11.31 -8.12 -7.03
C LYS A 31 12.30 -7.25 -7.79
N ALA A 32 11.96 -5.98 -7.94
CA ALA A 32 12.81 -4.98 -8.59
C ALA A 32 13.02 -3.78 -7.65
N SER A 33 14.21 -3.18 -7.72
CA SER A 33 14.47 -1.91 -7.06
C SER A 33 13.99 -0.78 -7.97
N GLU A 34 13.02 -0.02 -7.50
CA GLU A 34 12.42 1.10 -8.22
C GLU A 34 12.66 2.39 -7.44
N CYS A 35 13.18 3.41 -8.10
CA CYS A 35 13.52 4.69 -7.49
C CYS A 35 12.58 5.79 -7.98
N THR A 36 12.17 6.63 -7.03
CA THR A 36 11.37 7.83 -7.25
C THR A 36 12.27 8.98 -7.76
N LYS A 37 11.68 10.06 -8.28
CA LYS A 37 12.42 11.24 -8.76
C LYS A 37 13.22 11.92 -7.65
N ILE A 38 12.73 11.85 -6.41
CA ILE A 38 13.43 12.38 -5.22
C ILE A 38 14.52 11.43 -4.68
N GLY A 39 14.82 10.33 -5.37
CA GLY A 39 15.92 9.43 -5.03
C GLY A 39 15.61 8.40 -3.93
N VAL A 40 14.36 8.27 -3.51
CA VAL A 40 13.93 7.21 -2.58
C VAL A 40 13.64 5.94 -3.38
N CYS A 41 14.27 4.83 -3.01
CA CYS A 41 14.14 3.55 -3.70
C CYS A 41 13.40 2.51 -2.85
N PHE A 42 12.56 1.73 -3.51
CA PHE A 42 11.75 0.68 -2.90
C PHE A 42 11.98 -0.66 -3.62
N CYS A 43 11.98 -1.75 -2.87
CA CYS A 43 11.99 -3.10 -3.43
C CYS A 43 10.54 -3.56 -3.63
N VAL A 44 10.06 -3.54 -4.87
CA VAL A 44 8.65 -3.73 -5.23
C VAL A 44 8.43 -5.01 -6.02
N ASN A 45 7.19 -5.50 -6.03
CA ASN A 45 6.75 -6.54 -6.94
C ASN A 45 6.78 -6.00 -8.38
N GLN A 46 7.60 -6.61 -9.24
CA GLN A 46 7.74 -6.21 -10.63
C GLN A 46 6.42 -6.33 -11.40
N ASP A 47 5.59 -7.31 -11.07
CA ASP A 47 4.29 -7.52 -11.71
C ASP A 47 3.30 -6.38 -11.41
N LEU A 48 3.51 -5.64 -10.32
CA LEU A 48 2.66 -4.52 -9.93
C LEU A 48 3.09 -3.19 -10.55
N LYS A 49 4.26 -3.10 -11.20
CA LYS A 49 4.80 -1.82 -11.68
C LYS A 49 3.85 -1.09 -12.63
N ILE A 50 3.29 -1.80 -13.62
CA ILE A 50 2.33 -1.25 -14.57
C ILE A 50 1.05 -0.79 -13.86
N THR A 51 0.60 -1.55 -12.86
CA THR A 51 -0.59 -1.20 -12.07
C THR A 51 -0.36 0.06 -11.22
N ILE A 52 0.82 0.17 -10.60
CA ILE A 52 1.24 1.34 -9.83
C ILE A 52 1.27 2.58 -10.74
N ASP A 53 1.94 2.48 -11.89
CA ASP A 53 2.05 3.59 -12.84
C ASP A 53 0.66 4.04 -13.34
N GLY A 54 -0.22 3.09 -13.65
CA GLY A 54 -1.60 3.37 -14.05
C GLY A 54 -2.40 4.08 -12.96
N LYS A 55 -2.29 3.66 -11.70
CA LYS A 55 -2.96 4.33 -10.57
C LYS A 55 -2.42 5.74 -10.33
N VAL A 56 -1.10 5.93 -10.39
CA VAL A 56 -0.50 7.27 -10.27
C VAL A 56 -1.00 8.19 -11.38
N ALA A 57 -1.06 7.71 -12.62
CA ALA A 57 -1.59 8.47 -13.74
C ALA A 57 -3.07 8.85 -13.53
N ASN A 58 -3.91 7.91 -13.08
CA ASN A 58 -5.32 8.15 -12.80
C ASN A 58 -5.51 9.19 -11.69
N PHE A 59 -4.77 9.10 -10.58
CA PHE A 59 -4.87 10.08 -9.50
C PHE A 59 -4.39 11.46 -9.93
N ARG A 60 -3.32 11.55 -10.72
CA ARG A 60 -2.89 12.84 -11.31
C ARG A 60 -3.96 13.45 -12.20
N GLN A 61 -4.64 12.64 -13.01
CA GLN A 61 -5.74 13.14 -13.83
C GLN A 61 -6.87 13.71 -12.96
N LEU A 62 -7.25 13.01 -11.88
CA LEU A 62 -8.25 13.51 -10.93
C LEU A 62 -7.81 14.84 -10.30
N ILE A 63 -6.55 14.96 -9.88
CA ILE A 63 -5.99 16.21 -9.33
C ILE A 63 -6.12 17.36 -10.34
N VAL A 64 -5.67 17.15 -11.59
CA VAL A 64 -5.77 18.14 -12.66
C VAL A 64 -7.22 18.55 -12.93
N GLU A 65 -8.16 17.61 -12.88
CA GLU A 65 -9.59 17.90 -13.05
C GLU A 65 -10.16 18.76 -11.91
N GLN A 66 -9.66 18.63 -10.68
CA GLN A 66 -10.10 19.47 -9.56
C GLN A 66 -9.46 20.87 -9.61
N HIS A 67 -8.18 20.97 -10.00
CA HIS A 67 -7.55 22.26 -10.27
C HIS A 67 -8.26 23.04 -11.38
N LYS A 68 -8.69 22.36 -12.46
CA LYS A 68 -9.50 22.99 -13.54
C LYS A 68 -10.83 23.53 -13.05
N LYS A 69 -11.37 23.01 -11.94
CA LYS A 69 -12.59 23.52 -11.29
C LYS A 69 -12.29 24.69 -10.34
N GLY A 70 -11.03 25.13 -10.24
CA GLY A 70 -10.61 26.21 -9.35
C GLY A 70 -10.47 25.82 -7.88
N LYS A 71 -10.42 24.52 -7.57
CA LYS A 71 -10.28 24.04 -6.19
C LYS A 71 -8.83 23.97 -5.76
N ALA A 72 -8.57 24.28 -4.50
CA ALA A 72 -7.35 23.85 -3.81
C ALA A 72 -7.40 22.33 -3.59
N VAL A 73 -6.33 21.63 -3.95
CA VAL A 73 -6.21 20.18 -3.88
C VAL A 73 -5.33 19.79 -2.70
N GLY A 74 -5.90 19.08 -1.74
CA GLY A 74 -5.20 18.58 -0.57
C GLY A 74 -4.95 17.07 -0.62
N TYR A 75 -3.79 16.61 -0.14
CA TYR A 75 -3.58 15.19 0.16
C TYR A 75 -3.97 14.86 1.60
N LEU A 76 -4.74 13.80 1.81
CA LEU A 76 -5.06 13.30 3.14
C LEU A 76 -4.02 12.27 3.59
N SER A 77 -3.22 12.63 4.59
CA SER A 77 -2.30 11.70 5.26
C SER A 77 -3.00 11.04 6.43
N VAL A 78 -3.27 9.74 6.31
CA VAL A 78 -3.99 8.92 7.29
C VAL A 78 -3.27 7.58 7.46
N PRO A 79 -3.09 7.07 8.70
CA PRO A 79 -2.53 5.75 8.92
C PRO A 79 -3.55 4.66 8.54
N LEU A 80 -3.53 4.21 7.28
CA LEU A 80 -4.45 3.16 6.81
C LEU A 80 -4.08 1.78 7.33
N SER A 81 -2.77 1.47 7.32
CA SER A 81 -2.27 0.16 7.72
C SER A 81 -2.61 -0.16 9.18
N PRO A 82 -3.07 -1.38 9.49
CA PRO A 82 -3.23 -1.83 10.87
C PRO A 82 -1.89 -2.23 11.51
N ALA A 83 -0.75 -2.02 10.83
CA ALA A 83 0.56 -2.27 11.42
C ALA A 83 0.78 -1.38 12.66
N GLY A 84 0.93 -2.00 13.82
CA GLY A 84 0.98 -1.30 15.11
C GLY A 84 -0.37 -1.23 15.84
N GLY A 85 -1.43 -1.81 15.28
CA GLY A 85 -2.77 -1.90 15.87
C GLY A 85 -3.85 -1.26 15.00
N GLY A 86 -5.11 -1.51 15.36
CA GLY A 86 -6.28 -0.98 14.67
C GLY A 86 -6.82 -1.90 13.57
N TYR A 87 -7.81 -1.39 12.83
CA TYR A 87 -8.52 -2.16 11.82
C TYR A 87 -8.66 -1.33 10.54
N MET A 88 -8.16 -1.87 9.43
CA MET A 88 -8.02 -1.10 8.18
C MET A 88 -9.33 -0.49 7.70
N LYS A 89 -10.47 -1.19 7.81
CA LYS A 89 -11.77 -0.62 7.38
C LYS A 89 -12.15 0.59 8.24
N VAL A 90 -11.94 0.53 9.55
CA VAL A 90 -12.18 1.69 10.43
C VAL A 90 -11.26 2.85 10.06
N ASN A 91 -9.99 2.59 9.75
CA ASN A 91 -9.07 3.64 9.30
C ASN A 91 -9.53 4.27 7.97
N MET A 92 -10.07 3.49 7.03
CA MET A 92 -10.66 4.01 5.79
C MET A 92 -11.93 4.85 6.05
N GLU A 93 -12.78 4.41 6.98
CA GLU A 93 -13.98 5.16 7.36
C GLU A 93 -13.64 6.49 8.06
N VAL A 94 -12.63 6.49 8.93
CA VAL A 94 -12.07 7.72 9.53
C VAL A 94 -11.51 8.64 8.45
N ALA A 95 -10.79 8.09 7.46
CA ALA A 95 -10.26 8.87 6.36
C ALA A 95 -11.37 9.57 5.56
N GLU A 96 -12.47 8.86 5.29
CA GLU A 96 -13.63 9.43 4.58
C GLU A 96 -14.34 10.50 5.42
N ASN A 97 -14.52 10.26 6.72
CA ASN A 97 -15.08 11.26 7.64
C ASN A 97 -14.21 12.53 7.70
N ALA A 98 -12.88 12.36 7.76
CA ALA A 98 -11.92 13.46 7.78
C ALA A 98 -11.97 14.26 6.48
N LYS A 99 -11.97 13.59 5.31
CA LYS A 99 -12.16 14.24 4.00
C LYS A 99 -13.43 15.09 3.99
N ALA A 100 -14.57 14.52 4.36
CA ALA A 100 -15.84 15.24 4.38
C ALA A 100 -15.81 16.45 5.33
N ALA A 101 -15.21 16.31 6.52
CA ALA A 101 -15.09 17.39 7.48
C ALA A 101 -14.18 18.53 6.97
N VAL A 102 -13.06 18.20 6.32
CA VAL A 102 -12.13 19.17 5.75
C VAL A 102 -12.74 19.93 4.58
N GLU A 103 -13.38 19.23 3.65
CA GLU A 103 -14.09 19.85 2.52
C GLU A 103 -15.25 20.72 3.00
N LYS A 104 -15.99 20.29 4.04
CA LYS A 104 -17.02 21.13 4.68
C LYS A 104 -16.44 22.38 5.33
N ARG A 105 -15.29 22.28 6.01
CA ARG A 105 -14.64 23.39 6.70
C ARG A 105 -14.14 24.46 5.74
N PHE A 106 -13.52 24.06 4.63
CA PHE A 106 -12.99 24.99 3.63
C PHE A 106 -14.02 25.41 2.57
N GLY A 107 -15.14 24.68 2.49
CA GLY A 107 -16.17 24.83 1.47
C GLY A 107 -15.93 23.88 0.30
N ALA A 108 -16.92 23.04 0.00
CA ALA A 108 -16.81 21.99 -1.02
C ALA A 108 -16.57 22.53 -2.44
N ASP A 109 -16.90 23.80 -2.68
CA ASP A 109 -16.63 24.48 -3.95
C ASP A 109 -15.18 24.97 -4.07
N PHE A 110 -14.47 25.12 -2.94
CA PHE A 110 -13.12 25.70 -2.89
C PHE A 110 -12.01 24.68 -2.63
N ALA A 111 -12.32 23.55 -2.00
CA ALA A 111 -11.34 22.52 -1.67
C ALA A 111 -11.80 21.14 -2.11
N TRP A 112 -10.84 20.31 -2.51
CA TRP A 112 -11.02 18.88 -2.70
C TRP A 112 -9.84 18.12 -2.09
N ILE A 113 -10.14 17.00 -1.43
CA ILE A 113 -9.15 16.19 -0.74
C ILE A 113 -9.00 14.83 -1.43
N LEU A 114 -7.78 14.46 -1.81
CA LEU A 114 -7.47 13.09 -2.20
C LEU A 114 -7.39 12.20 -0.95
N ASN A 115 -8.34 11.28 -0.82
CA ASN A 115 -8.37 10.28 0.23
C ASN A 115 -7.69 8.97 -0.24
N PRO A 116 -6.57 8.54 0.38
CA PRO A 116 -5.90 7.29 0.01
C PRO A 116 -6.67 6.04 0.48
N GLY A 117 -7.63 6.18 1.41
CA GLY A 117 -8.45 5.11 1.96
C GLY A 117 -9.62 4.69 1.07
N THR A 118 -9.43 4.66 -0.25
CA THR A 118 -10.45 4.27 -1.23
C THR A 118 -10.11 2.93 -1.90
N VAL A 119 -11.12 2.21 -2.38
CA VAL A 119 -10.91 0.94 -3.10
C VAL A 119 -10.07 1.12 -4.37
N ASP A 120 -10.14 2.29 -4.99
CA ASP A 120 -9.35 2.64 -6.18
C ASP A 120 -7.84 2.71 -5.88
N ALA A 121 -7.45 2.91 -4.62
CA ALA A 121 -6.06 2.90 -4.21
C ALA A 121 -5.51 1.49 -3.91
N ASN A 122 -6.37 0.46 -3.81
CA ASN A 122 -5.93 -0.89 -3.45
C ASN A 122 -5.00 -1.49 -4.52
N LEU A 123 -3.92 -2.11 -4.06
CA LEU A 123 -2.99 -2.93 -4.84
C LEU A 123 -3.15 -4.40 -4.41
N PRO A 124 -3.98 -5.21 -5.10
CA PRO A 124 -4.10 -6.63 -4.82
C PRO A 124 -2.74 -7.33 -4.90
N GLY A 125 -2.35 -8.04 -3.84
CA GLY A 125 -1.03 -8.68 -3.75
C GLY A 125 0.14 -7.72 -3.52
N GLY A 126 -0.13 -6.42 -3.32
CA GLY A 126 0.87 -5.42 -2.98
C GLY A 126 1.22 -5.43 -1.49
N GLY A 127 2.51 -5.29 -1.19
CA GLY A 127 3.03 -5.07 0.15
C GLY A 127 3.33 -3.59 0.42
N GLY A 128 3.83 -3.30 1.62
CA GLY A 128 4.13 -1.93 2.05
C GLY A 128 5.01 -1.15 1.06
N SER A 129 6.07 -1.76 0.54
CA SER A 129 6.96 -1.13 -0.45
C SER A 129 6.25 -0.74 -1.75
N ASP A 130 5.28 -1.54 -2.21
CA ASP A 130 4.51 -1.27 -3.42
C ASP A 130 3.61 -0.03 -3.23
N TYR A 131 2.95 0.06 -2.07
CA TYR A 131 2.19 1.25 -1.68
C TYR A 131 3.08 2.48 -1.48
N MET A 132 4.27 2.32 -0.88
CA MET A 132 5.21 3.41 -0.68
C MET A 132 5.72 3.95 -2.02
N LEU A 133 6.03 3.08 -2.99
CA LEU A 133 6.38 3.53 -4.34
C LEU A 133 5.22 4.31 -4.97
N MET A 134 4.00 3.76 -4.94
CA MET A 134 2.82 4.39 -5.53
C MET A 134 2.55 5.79 -4.94
N TRP A 135 2.47 5.90 -3.62
CA TRP A 135 2.15 7.17 -2.96
C TRP A 135 3.30 8.17 -3.06
N THR A 136 4.55 7.74 -2.94
CA THR A 136 5.69 8.65 -3.11
C THR A 136 5.75 9.17 -4.55
N SER A 137 5.56 8.29 -5.54
CA SER A 137 5.55 8.68 -6.97
C SER A 137 4.43 9.65 -7.31
N LEU A 138 3.29 9.58 -6.61
CA LEU A 138 2.21 10.56 -6.74
C LEU A 138 2.58 11.88 -6.05
N LEU A 139 2.96 11.81 -4.76
CA LEU A 139 3.21 12.98 -3.90
C LEU A 139 4.41 13.81 -4.33
N GLU A 140 5.42 13.20 -4.97
CA GLU A 140 6.57 13.95 -5.48
C GLU A 140 6.23 14.81 -6.70
N GLY A 141 5.09 14.60 -7.36
CA GLY A 141 4.70 15.33 -8.55
C GLY A 141 5.59 15.01 -9.78
N PRO A 142 5.26 15.57 -10.96
CA PRO A 142 6.00 15.29 -12.19
C PRO A 142 7.46 15.77 -12.16
N ASN A 143 7.79 16.80 -11.38
CA ASN A 143 9.14 17.36 -11.28
C ASN A 143 9.85 17.05 -9.95
N GLY A 144 9.25 16.27 -9.05
CA GLY A 144 9.86 15.96 -7.75
C GLY A 144 9.72 17.08 -6.71
N LEU A 145 8.80 18.04 -6.93
CA LEU A 145 8.59 19.21 -6.07
C LEU A 145 7.26 19.18 -5.32
N GLY A 146 6.43 18.16 -5.53
CA GLY A 146 5.11 18.03 -4.92
C GLY A 146 4.08 19.05 -5.43
N GLU A 147 4.29 19.57 -6.63
CA GLU A 147 3.53 20.67 -7.22
C GLU A 147 2.06 20.35 -7.54
N ASP A 148 1.68 19.07 -7.47
CA ASP A 148 0.31 18.60 -7.71
C ASP A 148 -0.63 18.91 -6.52
N PHE A 149 -0.10 19.19 -5.32
CA PHE A 149 -0.89 19.42 -4.11
C PHE A 149 -0.65 20.81 -3.52
N ASP A 150 -1.74 21.51 -3.19
CA ASP A 150 -1.71 22.83 -2.56
C ASP A 150 -1.48 22.75 -1.04
N PHE A 151 -1.87 21.62 -0.43
CA PHE A 151 -1.66 21.37 1.00
C PHE A 151 -1.70 19.88 1.34
N VAL A 152 -1.23 19.55 2.54
CA VAL A 152 -1.35 18.21 3.14
C VAL A 152 -2.15 18.32 4.43
N TYR A 153 -3.16 17.47 4.60
CA TYR A 153 -3.92 17.36 5.84
C TYR A 153 -3.54 16.07 6.56
N PHE A 154 -3.02 16.19 7.77
CA PHE A 154 -2.70 15.04 8.62
C PHE A 154 -3.89 14.71 9.51
N VAL A 155 -4.47 13.53 9.31
CA VAL A 155 -5.53 13.01 10.18
C VAL A 155 -4.98 12.83 11.59
N GLY A 156 -5.66 13.43 12.57
CA GLY A 156 -5.22 13.45 13.95
C GLY A 156 -6.31 13.08 14.95
N PRO A 157 -6.02 13.17 16.27
CA PRO A 157 -6.95 12.74 17.32
C PRO A 157 -8.35 13.35 17.23
N GLN A 158 -8.47 14.59 16.73
CA GLN A 158 -9.77 15.26 16.56
C GLN A 158 -10.63 14.63 15.46
N ASP A 159 -10.02 14.05 14.43
CA ASP A 159 -10.76 13.36 13.37
C ASP A 159 -11.27 12.00 13.85
N PHE A 160 -10.46 11.28 14.65
CA PHE A 160 -10.91 10.07 15.34
C PHE A 160 -12.01 10.38 16.37
N ALA A 161 -11.84 11.43 17.17
CA ALA A 161 -12.86 11.88 18.11
C ALA A 161 -14.18 12.18 17.39
N ARG A 162 -14.14 12.88 16.26
CA ARG A 162 -15.32 13.14 15.44
C ARG A 162 -15.98 11.85 14.92
N TYR A 163 -15.18 10.89 14.43
CA TYR A 163 -15.69 9.62 13.92
C TYR A 163 -16.36 8.77 15.02
N PHE A 164 -15.78 8.73 16.22
CA PHE A 164 -16.34 8.01 17.38
C PHE A 164 -17.35 8.85 18.19
N GLU A 165 -17.68 10.06 17.72
CA GLU A 165 -18.58 11.01 18.40
C GLU A 165 -18.13 11.37 19.84
N LEU A 166 -16.82 11.40 20.09
CA LEU A 166 -16.24 11.74 21.37
C LEU A 166 -16.34 13.25 21.61
N ASP A 167 -16.90 13.62 22.75
CA ASP A 167 -17.17 15.02 23.13
C ASP A 167 -16.76 15.33 24.58
N GLY A 168 -16.10 14.38 25.25
CA GLY A 168 -15.73 14.47 26.66
C GLY A 168 -16.82 14.00 27.63
N THR A 169 -17.98 13.56 27.14
CA THR A 169 -19.08 13.02 27.95
C THR A 169 -19.29 11.55 27.66
N SER A 170 -18.96 10.70 28.65
CA SER A 170 -19.13 9.25 28.57
C SER A 170 -18.45 8.61 27.34
N ASP A 171 -17.30 9.14 26.91
CA ASP A 171 -16.56 8.70 25.72
C ASP A 171 -16.25 7.19 25.75
N MET A 172 -15.90 6.64 26.93
CA MET A 172 -15.68 5.19 27.07
C MET A 172 -16.94 4.37 26.73
N THR A 173 -18.12 4.85 27.14
CA THR A 173 -19.39 4.19 26.78
C THR A 173 -19.66 4.24 25.28
N LYS A 174 -19.32 5.35 24.60
CA LYS A 174 -19.46 5.46 23.14
C LYS A 174 -18.53 4.50 22.41
N ILE A 175 -17.29 4.36 22.90
CA ILE A 175 -16.32 3.38 22.38
C ILE A 175 -16.84 1.96 22.59
N ASP A 176 -17.29 1.60 23.79
CA ASP A 176 -17.83 0.26 24.07
C ASP A 176 -19.03 -0.06 23.16
N GLN A 177 -19.96 0.89 23.00
CA GLN A 177 -21.10 0.75 22.09
C GLN A 177 -20.68 0.57 20.62
N PHE A 178 -19.63 1.29 20.19
CA PHE A 178 -19.06 1.09 18.86
C PHE A 178 -18.55 -0.34 18.68
N TYR A 179 -17.76 -0.85 19.63
CA TYR A 179 -17.22 -2.21 19.59
C TYR A 179 -18.33 -3.25 19.64
N ASP A 180 -19.28 -3.15 20.58
CA ASP A 180 -20.42 -4.06 20.70
C ASP A 180 -21.24 -4.16 19.42
N LYS A 181 -21.46 -3.02 18.75
CA LYS A 181 -22.16 -2.98 17.47
C LYS A 181 -21.31 -3.59 16.36
N ARG A 182 -20.03 -3.21 16.28
CA ARG A 182 -19.15 -3.63 15.18
C ARG A 182 -18.87 -5.12 15.23
N LEU A 183 -18.54 -5.68 16.40
CA LEU A 183 -18.30 -7.11 16.61
C LEU A 183 -19.47 -7.98 16.11
N LYS A 184 -20.73 -7.52 16.28
CA LYS A 184 -21.92 -8.24 15.82
C LYS A 184 -22.12 -8.19 14.30
N SER A 185 -21.54 -7.19 13.63
CA SER A 185 -21.83 -6.87 12.23
C SER A 185 -20.68 -7.15 11.27
N ASP A 186 -19.45 -7.27 11.78
CA ASP A 186 -18.23 -7.42 10.97
C ASP A 186 -17.35 -8.55 11.53
N PRO A 187 -17.48 -9.78 10.99
CA PRO A 187 -16.67 -10.92 11.42
C PRO A 187 -15.16 -10.71 11.27
N GLU A 188 -14.73 -9.87 10.32
CA GLU A 188 -13.32 -9.56 10.14
C GLU A 188 -12.82 -8.59 11.23
N PHE A 189 -13.68 -7.69 11.72
CA PHE A 189 -13.38 -6.86 12.88
C PHE A 189 -13.25 -7.71 14.14
N GLU A 190 -14.19 -8.63 14.37
CA GLU A 190 -14.12 -9.58 15.48
C GLU A 190 -12.77 -10.30 15.49
N LYS A 191 -12.38 -10.90 14.36
CA LYS A 191 -11.09 -11.57 14.21
C LYS A 191 -9.89 -10.65 14.44
N ALA A 192 -9.97 -9.37 14.05
CA ALA A 192 -8.87 -8.42 14.19
C ALA A 192 -8.68 -7.92 15.63
N THR A 193 -9.64 -8.17 16.52
CA THR A 193 -9.65 -7.68 17.92
C THR A 193 -9.43 -8.77 18.96
N GLN A 194 -9.26 -10.02 18.52
CA GLN A 194 -8.90 -11.18 19.35
C GLN A 194 -7.39 -11.43 19.31
#